data_AF-A0A954C3B4-F1
#
_entry.id   AF-A0A954C3B4-F1
#
_cell.length_a   1.000
_cell.length_b   1.000
_cell.length_c   1.000
_cell.angle_alpha   90.00
_cell.angle_beta   90.00
_cell.angle_gamma   90.00
#
_symmetry.space_group_name_H-M   'P 1'
#
loop_
_entity.id
_entity.type
_entity.pdbx_description
1 polymer ?
#
loop_
_entity_poly.entity_id
_entity_poly.type
_entity_poly.pdbx_seq_one_letter_code
_entity_poly.pdbx_strand_id
1 'polypeptide(L)'
;MSDEWRDFVRETTGRKRKEPPPRPQPAAQPAAQPKPKPKAAPAGGQRGEPTEGLGKRIQDEARVVPLDKLKKGGTKFVRVISPDTIVRIVGESLENALAEHSFLLDEDERKLIAKEARVGFSQLLIQHKQLQAERVELQDKLAEEVKARDKQQEELEQQVNRLREQLESDQTRLERERERAEGVRIAPASMDELERRLEGCARRLVEEGQLGLPGEGDPVPGLATFREQFAGAVAEVLRAERKRFGASAESQEAIELLERRVAKLSRALQEKEGDLNVLTGDELRAGESYYEGSGGLSAEAKRFDWKAHLLRRMTLQTRELLGHEVTDAEREEPFPRRSDFRPKQGDGKKSKA
;
A
#
# COMPACT_ATOMS: atom_id res chain seq x y z
N MET A 1 -31.71 -0.94 41.37
CA MET A 1 -30.90 -0.38 40.27
C MET A 1 -30.40 0.96 40.75
N SER A 2 -29.12 1.02 41.11
CA SER A 2 -28.51 2.02 41.98
C SER A 2 -28.33 3.38 41.30
N ASP A 3 -28.42 4.44 42.11
CA ASP A 3 -28.22 5.84 41.71
C ASP A 3 -26.82 6.12 41.12
N GLU A 4 -25.88 5.20 41.32
CA GLU A 4 -24.52 5.24 40.75
C GLU A 4 -24.49 5.26 39.21
N TRP A 5 -25.51 4.72 38.55
CA TRP A 5 -25.57 4.77 37.07
C TRP A 5 -26.00 6.15 36.52
N ARG A 6 -26.63 7.02 37.34
CA ARG A 6 -27.03 8.36 36.90
C ARG A 6 -25.87 9.35 36.92
N ASP A 7 -24.90 9.15 37.81
CA ASP A 7 -23.74 10.04 37.92
C ASP A 7 -22.70 9.74 36.83
N PHE A 8 -22.53 8.47 36.43
CA PHE A 8 -21.65 8.09 35.33
C PHE A 8 -22.05 8.67 33.96
N VAL A 9 -23.35 8.86 33.71
CA VAL A 9 -23.86 9.46 32.46
C VAL A 9 -23.71 10.99 32.44
N ARG A 10 -23.64 11.65 33.61
CA ARG A 10 -23.37 13.11 33.68
C ARG A 10 -21.90 13.44 33.46
N GLU A 11 -20.99 12.54 33.82
CA GLU A 11 -19.55 12.79 33.71
C GLU A 11 -19.01 12.61 32.28
N THR A 12 -19.67 11.81 31.46
CA THR A 12 -19.24 11.51 30.08
C THR A 12 -19.79 12.45 29.00
N THR A 13 -20.72 13.35 29.34
CA THR A 13 -21.31 14.32 28.40
C THR A 13 -20.82 15.77 28.59
N GLY A 14 -19.84 15.99 29.47
CA GLY A 14 -19.16 17.27 29.73
C GLY A 14 -18.29 17.79 28.59
N ARG A 15 -18.81 17.86 27.35
CA ARG A 15 -18.21 18.69 26.29
C ARG A 15 -18.43 20.15 26.65
N LYS A 16 -17.38 20.78 27.21
CA LYS A 16 -17.26 22.24 27.26
C LYS A 16 -17.51 22.79 25.86
N ARG A 17 -18.65 23.46 25.66
CA ARG A 17 -18.89 24.32 24.51
C ARG A 17 -17.80 25.38 24.51
N LYS A 18 -16.85 25.27 23.56
CA LYS A 18 -16.02 26.41 23.19
C LYS A 18 -16.96 27.48 22.67
N GLU A 19 -17.04 28.59 23.40
CA GLU A 19 -17.67 29.81 22.91
C GLU A 19 -17.00 30.23 21.59
N PRO A 20 -17.78 30.64 20.59
CA PRO A 20 -17.22 31.17 19.35
C PRO A 20 -16.44 32.46 19.66
N PRO A 21 -15.29 32.70 19.00
CA PRO A 21 -14.58 33.96 19.16
C PRO A 21 -15.48 35.13 18.76
N PRO A 22 -15.39 36.29 19.45
CA PRO A 22 -16.18 37.46 19.13
C PRO A 22 -15.91 37.92 17.69
N ARG A 23 -16.98 38.22 16.97
CA ARG A 23 -16.90 38.85 15.64
C ARG A 23 -16.10 40.14 15.74
N PRO A 24 -15.12 40.38 14.86
CA PRO A 24 -14.50 41.69 14.76
C PRO A 24 -15.59 42.71 14.37
N GLN A 25 -15.73 43.74 15.20
CA GLN A 25 -16.52 44.92 14.89
C GLN A 25 -15.92 45.60 13.64
N PRO A 26 -16.76 46.16 12.75
CA PRO A 26 -16.27 46.93 11.61
C PRO A 26 -15.62 48.21 12.14
N ALA A 27 -14.29 48.28 12.05
CA ALA A 27 -13.56 49.52 12.23
C ALA A 27 -14.00 50.52 11.16
N ALA A 28 -14.27 51.73 11.62
CA ALA A 28 -14.65 52.89 10.84
C ALA A 28 -13.76 53.09 9.61
N GLN A 29 -14.39 53.50 8.52
CA GLN A 29 -13.75 53.98 7.30
C GLN A 29 -12.73 55.09 7.61
N PRO A 30 -11.48 54.96 7.15
CA PRO A 30 -10.65 56.10 6.81
C PRO A 30 -10.81 56.39 5.31
N ALA A 31 -11.14 57.66 5.05
CA ALA A 31 -11.01 58.45 3.83
C ALA A 31 -10.52 57.79 2.53
N ALA A 32 -11.27 58.09 1.47
CA ALA A 32 -10.96 57.86 0.06
C ALA A 32 -9.47 58.09 -0.29
N GLN A 33 -8.82 57.03 -0.75
CA GLN A 33 -7.58 57.13 -1.51
C GLN A 33 -7.89 57.24 -3.02
N PRO A 34 -7.14 58.07 -3.77
CA PRO A 34 -7.42 58.40 -5.16
C PRO A 34 -7.15 57.22 -6.12
N LYS A 35 -7.99 57.14 -7.16
CA LYS A 35 -7.89 56.20 -8.29
C LYS A 35 -6.46 56.12 -8.85
N PRO A 36 -5.88 54.93 -9.06
CA PRO A 36 -4.70 54.80 -9.90
C PRO A 36 -5.08 55.15 -11.35
N LYS A 37 -4.34 56.10 -11.93
CA LYS A 37 -4.37 56.42 -13.36
C LYS A 37 -4.09 55.16 -14.20
N PRO A 38 -4.75 54.99 -15.37
CA PRO A 38 -4.38 53.96 -16.31
C PRO A 38 -2.93 54.18 -16.76
N LYS A 39 -2.09 53.18 -16.54
CA LYS A 39 -0.70 53.15 -17.00
C LYS A 39 -0.74 53.11 -18.52
N ALA A 40 -0.18 54.16 -19.14
CA ALA A 40 -0.02 54.27 -20.58
C ALA A 40 0.69 53.02 -21.13
N ALA A 41 0.19 52.52 -22.24
CA ALA A 41 0.85 51.51 -23.04
C ALA A 41 2.27 51.99 -23.42
N PRO A 42 3.30 51.14 -23.37
CA PRO A 42 4.53 51.44 -24.07
C PRO A 42 4.27 51.36 -25.57
N ALA A 43 4.08 52.52 -26.19
CA ALA A 43 4.35 52.71 -27.60
C ALA A 43 5.86 52.50 -27.80
N GLY A 44 6.20 51.37 -28.41
CA GLY A 44 7.58 50.97 -28.66
C GLY A 44 7.58 49.75 -29.57
N GLY A 45 7.14 49.94 -30.81
CA GLY A 45 7.26 48.95 -31.86
C GLY A 45 8.75 48.74 -32.19
N GLN A 46 9.37 47.77 -31.53
CA GLN A 46 10.54 47.10 -32.08
C GLN A 46 10.02 45.98 -32.98
N ARG A 47 10.19 46.21 -34.28
CA ARG A 47 9.97 45.27 -35.37
C ARG A 47 11.13 44.26 -35.32
N GLY A 48 11.05 43.32 -34.37
CA GLY A 48 11.94 42.17 -34.24
C GLY A 48 11.22 40.90 -34.70
N GLU A 49 11.92 40.07 -35.47
CA GLU A 49 11.48 38.84 -36.13
C GLU A 49 10.52 37.96 -35.29
N PRO A 50 9.36 37.52 -35.82
CA PRO A 50 8.33 36.87 -35.01
C PRO A 50 8.18 35.38 -35.37
N THR A 51 9.06 34.50 -34.92
CA THR A 51 8.79 33.05 -35.03
C THR A 51 9.19 32.25 -33.79
N GLU A 52 10.35 32.52 -33.19
CA GLU A 52 10.81 31.71 -32.03
C GLU A 52 10.09 32.02 -30.70
N GLY A 53 9.57 33.24 -30.53
CA GLY A 53 8.83 33.64 -29.31
C GLY A 53 7.35 33.22 -29.31
N LEU A 54 6.76 32.98 -30.47
CA LEU A 54 5.36 32.57 -30.62
C LEU A 54 5.16 31.13 -30.15
N GLY A 55 6.08 30.22 -30.48
CA GLY A 55 6.00 28.81 -30.07
C GLY A 55 5.96 28.63 -28.55
N LYS A 56 6.81 29.37 -27.81
CA LYS A 56 6.83 29.33 -26.33
C LYS A 56 5.57 29.95 -25.72
N ARG A 57 5.08 31.07 -26.26
CA ARG A 57 3.82 31.68 -25.79
C ARG A 57 2.61 30.80 -26.05
N ILE A 58 2.54 30.17 -27.23
CA ILE A 58 1.48 29.21 -27.56
C ILE A 58 1.57 27.98 -26.66
N GLN A 59 2.77 27.46 -26.36
CA GLN A 59 2.93 26.35 -25.41
C GLN A 59 2.49 26.71 -23.98
N ASP A 60 2.84 27.90 -23.51
CA ASP A 60 2.46 28.34 -22.16
C ASP A 60 0.96 28.70 -22.06
N GLU A 61 0.35 29.23 -23.12
CA GLU A 61 -1.10 29.48 -23.20
C GLU A 61 -1.94 28.23 -23.52
N ALA A 62 -1.37 27.22 -24.20
CA ALA A 62 -2.03 25.96 -24.53
C ALA A 62 -1.94 24.91 -23.41
N ARG A 63 -1.42 25.25 -22.23
CA ARG A 63 -1.45 24.35 -21.07
C ARG A 63 -2.90 23.99 -20.76
N VAL A 64 -3.16 22.68 -20.68
CA VAL A 64 -4.49 22.16 -20.35
C VAL A 64 -4.83 22.57 -18.91
N VAL A 65 -5.63 23.63 -18.77
CA VAL A 65 -6.13 24.09 -17.47
C VAL A 65 -7.48 23.42 -17.21
N PRO A 66 -7.59 22.56 -16.18
CA PRO A 66 -8.89 21.98 -15.82
C PRO A 66 -9.88 23.08 -15.42
N LEU A 67 -11.15 22.92 -15.82
CA LEU A 67 -12.22 23.91 -15.62
C LEU A 67 -12.36 24.34 -14.15
N ASP A 68 -12.05 23.47 -13.21
CA ASP A 68 -12.11 23.77 -11.78
C ASP A 68 -11.06 24.80 -11.32
N LYS A 69 -9.87 24.80 -11.95
CA LYS A 69 -8.85 25.83 -11.70
C LYS A 69 -9.26 27.18 -12.29
N LEU A 70 -9.94 27.18 -13.45
CA LEU A 70 -10.50 28.41 -14.05
C LEU A 70 -11.66 28.97 -13.21
N LYS A 71 -12.54 28.12 -12.70
CA LYS A 71 -13.60 28.54 -11.76
C LYS A 71 -13.04 29.14 -10.47
N LYS A 72 -12.02 28.50 -9.87
CA LYS A 72 -11.33 29.02 -8.67
C LYS A 72 -10.59 30.34 -8.94
N GLY A 73 -10.11 30.55 -10.17
CA GLY A 73 -9.51 31.80 -10.64
C GLY A 73 -10.51 32.92 -10.95
N GLY A 74 -11.82 32.70 -10.76
CA GLY A 74 -12.86 33.72 -11.00
C GLY A 74 -13.30 33.85 -12.46
N THR A 75 -12.88 32.93 -13.34
CA THR A 75 -13.31 32.93 -14.75
C THR A 75 -14.76 32.43 -14.85
N LYS A 76 -15.69 33.33 -15.18
CA LYS A 76 -17.14 33.04 -15.19
C LYS A 76 -17.64 32.43 -16.50
N PHE A 77 -16.93 32.67 -17.60
CA PHE A 77 -17.32 32.20 -18.93
C PHE A 77 -16.11 31.65 -19.66
N VAL A 78 -16.24 30.42 -20.17
CA VAL A 78 -15.27 29.80 -21.06
C VAL A 78 -15.93 29.70 -22.43
N ARG A 79 -15.41 30.44 -23.41
CA ARG A 79 -15.90 30.34 -24.78
C ARG A 79 -15.19 29.18 -25.46
N VAL A 80 -15.91 28.10 -25.68
CA VAL A 80 -15.40 26.97 -26.47
C VAL A 80 -15.44 27.37 -27.94
N ILE A 81 -14.28 27.36 -28.59
CA ILE A 81 -14.17 27.62 -30.02
C ILE A 81 -14.53 26.32 -30.73
N SER A 82 -15.55 26.36 -31.60
CA SER A 82 -15.93 25.18 -32.38
C SER A 82 -14.84 24.85 -33.42
N PRO A 83 -14.68 23.58 -33.82
CA PRO A 83 -13.75 23.19 -34.87
C PRO A 83 -13.94 24.00 -36.15
N ASP A 84 -15.19 24.30 -36.51
CA ASP A 84 -15.52 25.11 -37.70
C ASP A 84 -15.02 26.55 -37.59
N THR A 85 -15.04 27.11 -36.37
CA THR A 85 -14.48 28.44 -36.13
C THR A 85 -12.96 28.45 -36.28
N ILE A 86 -12.28 27.38 -35.86
CA ILE A 86 -10.83 27.22 -36.06
C ILE A 86 -10.52 27.11 -37.55
N VAL A 87 -11.25 26.27 -38.29
CA VAL A 87 -11.11 26.14 -39.76
C VAL A 87 -11.23 27.50 -40.43
N ARG A 88 -12.22 28.30 -40.02
CA ARG A 88 -12.42 29.65 -40.57
C ARG A 88 -11.26 30.58 -40.26
N ILE A 89 -10.79 30.66 -39.00
CA ILE A 89 -9.68 31.53 -38.60
C ILE A 89 -8.38 31.14 -39.33
N VAL A 90 -8.11 29.84 -39.46
CA VAL A 90 -6.94 29.34 -40.19
C VAL A 90 -7.05 29.67 -41.68
N GLY A 91 -8.23 29.51 -42.27
CA GLY A 91 -8.51 29.88 -43.66
C GLY A 91 -8.30 31.38 -43.92
N GLU A 92 -8.87 32.24 -43.08
CA GLU A 92 -8.70 33.70 -43.14
C GLU A 92 -7.22 34.09 -42.95
N SER A 93 -6.51 33.46 -42.02
CA SER A 93 -5.09 33.73 -41.77
C SER A 93 -4.20 33.31 -42.94
N LEU A 94 -4.51 32.17 -43.56
CA LEU A 94 -3.81 31.67 -44.75
C LEU A 94 -4.03 32.58 -45.96
N GLU A 95 -5.27 33.02 -46.18
CA GLU A 95 -5.62 33.97 -47.24
C GLU A 95 -4.92 35.32 -47.05
N ASN A 96 -4.88 35.82 -45.81
CA ASN A 96 -4.15 37.05 -45.48
C ASN A 96 -2.64 36.89 -45.71
N ALA A 97 -2.04 35.78 -45.28
CA ALA A 97 -0.62 35.51 -45.49
C ALA A 97 -0.27 35.39 -46.99
N LEU A 98 -1.12 34.72 -47.79
CA LEU A 98 -0.95 34.62 -49.24
C LEU A 98 -1.18 35.96 -49.95
N ALA A 99 -2.04 36.84 -49.41
CA ALA A 99 -2.25 38.18 -49.91
C ALA A 99 -1.04 39.10 -49.62
N GLU A 100 -0.40 38.97 -48.46
CA GLU A 100 0.85 39.69 -48.14
C GLU A 100 2.01 39.30 -49.06
N HIS A 101 2.06 38.03 -49.48
CA HIS A 101 3.06 37.53 -50.43
C HIS A 101 2.63 37.61 -51.91
N SER A 102 1.58 38.36 -52.21
CA SER A 102 1.01 38.49 -53.57
C SER A 102 1.96 39.02 -54.63
N PHE A 103 3.07 39.67 -54.24
CA PHE A 103 4.10 40.15 -55.15
C PHE A 103 5.05 39.04 -55.66
N LEU A 104 5.17 37.93 -54.93
CA LEU A 104 6.13 36.86 -55.22
C LEU A 104 5.50 35.62 -55.87
N LEU A 105 4.17 35.49 -55.80
CA LEU A 105 3.45 34.29 -56.22
C LEU A 105 2.35 34.65 -57.21
N ASP A 106 2.30 33.92 -58.32
CA ASP A 106 1.22 34.06 -59.29
C ASP A 106 -0.12 33.64 -58.68
N GLU A 107 -1.23 34.12 -59.27
CA GLU A 107 -2.57 33.83 -58.74
C GLU A 107 -2.89 32.33 -58.71
N ASP A 108 -2.38 31.59 -59.70
CA ASP A 108 -2.57 30.14 -59.79
C ASP A 108 -1.75 29.38 -58.72
N GLU A 109 -0.53 29.83 -58.44
CA GLU A 109 0.30 29.27 -57.36
C GLU A 109 -0.33 29.52 -55.99
N ARG A 110 -0.89 30.72 -55.76
CA ARG A 110 -1.61 31.04 -54.51
C ARG A 110 -2.84 30.16 -54.32
N LYS A 111 -3.61 29.93 -55.38
CA LYS A 111 -4.77 29.02 -55.33
C LYS A 111 -4.35 27.58 -55.05
N LEU A 112 -3.24 27.12 -55.63
CA LEU A 112 -2.71 25.78 -55.40
C LEU A 112 -2.26 25.60 -53.95
N ILE A 113 -1.44 26.51 -53.42
CA ILE A 113 -0.96 26.48 -52.03
C ILE A 113 -2.15 26.55 -51.05
N ALA A 114 -3.13 27.41 -51.32
CA ALA A 114 -4.34 27.51 -50.50
C ALA A 114 -5.13 26.19 -50.48
N LYS A 115 -5.24 25.52 -51.63
CA LYS A 115 -5.91 24.23 -51.75
C LYS A 115 -5.15 23.13 -51.00
N GLU A 116 -3.84 23.04 -51.17
CA GLU A 116 -2.99 22.05 -50.49
C GLU A 116 -3.01 22.24 -48.97
N ALA A 117 -2.90 23.47 -48.49
CA ALA A 117 -2.99 23.78 -47.05
C ALA A 117 -4.37 23.45 -46.47
N ARG A 118 -5.45 23.72 -47.20
CA ARG A 118 -6.82 23.31 -46.79
C ARG A 118 -6.95 21.79 -46.73
N VAL A 119 -6.42 21.06 -47.71
CA VAL A 119 -6.41 19.59 -47.73
C VAL A 119 -5.59 19.06 -46.55
N GLY A 120 -4.37 19.53 -46.35
CA GLY A 120 -3.52 19.14 -45.22
C GLY A 120 -4.18 19.43 -43.87
N PHE A 121 -4.81 20.60 -43.71
CA PHE A 121 -5.53 20.94 -42.47
C PHE A 121 -6.72 20.02 -42.21
N SER A 122 -7.51 19.70 -43.23
CA SER A 122 -8.62 18.74 -43.10
C SER A 122 -8.15 17.33 -42.74
N GLN A 123 -7.04 16.86 -43.32
CA GLN A 123 -6.41 15.60 -42.93
C GLN A 123 -5.95 15.62 -41.46
N LEU A 124 -5.33 16.73 -41.03
CA LEU A 124 -4.91 16.92 -39.64
C LEU A 124 -6.10 16.87 -38.66
N LEU A 125 -7.24 17.46 -39.02
CA LEU A 125 -8.46 17.38 -38.21
C LEU A 125 -9.02 15.95 -38.12
N ILE A 126 -8.94 15.17 -39.21
CA ILE A 126 -9.36 13.76 -39.20
C ILE A 126 -8.44 12.95 -38.27
N GLN A 127 -7.12 13.12 -38.40
CA GLN A 127 -6.14 12.46 -37.53
C GLN A 127 -6.33 12.84 -36.06
N HIS A 128 -6.56 14.13 -35.76
CA HIS A 128 -6.84 14.57 -34.39
C HIS A 128 -8.10 13.90 -33.82
N LYS A 129 -9.18 13.80 -34.61
CA LYS A 129 -10.40 13.09 -34.17
C LYS A 129 -10.14 11.61 -33.91
N GLN A 130 -9.34 10.95 -34.75
CA GLN A 130 -8.95 9.55 -34.55
C GLN A 130 -8.13 9.37 -33.26
N LEU A 131 -7.08 10.19 -33.06
CA LEU A 131 -6.27 10.16 -31.84
C LEU A 131 -7.09 10.47 -30.59
N GLN A 132 -8.07 11.37 -30.69
CA GLN A 132 -8.97 11.65 -29.59
C GLN A 132 -9.87 10.45 -29.25
N ALA A 133 -10.38 9.72 -30.25
CA ALA A 133 -11.14 8.50 -30.04
C ALA A 133 -10.28 7.39 -29.42
N GLU A 134 -9.08 7.15 -29.96
CA GLU A 134 -8.11 6.19 -29.40
C GLU A 134 -7.74 6.52 -27.96
N ARG A 135 -7.56 7.80 -27.63
CA ARG A 135 -7.31 8.24 -26.26
C ARG A 135 -8.47 7.90 -25.33
N VAL A 136 -9.71 8.09 -25.77
CA VAL A 136 -10.89 7.74 -24.96
C VAL A 136 -10.95 6.22 -24.76
N GLU A 137 -10.74 5.43 -25.81
CA GLU A 137 -10.70 3.97 -25.69
C GLU A 137 -9.61 3.47 -24.73
N LEU A 138 -8.42 4.08 -24.78
CA LEU A 138 -7.33 3.75 -23.86
C LEU A 138 -7.66 4.16 -22.41
N GLN A 139 -8.33 5.30 -22.22
CA GLN A 139 -8.79 5.72 -20.90
C GLN A 139 -9.85 4.77 -20.34
N ASP A 140 -10.77 4.29 -21.17
CA ASP A 140 -11.80 3.34 -20.77
C ASP A 140 -11.17 1.98 -20.40
N LYS A 141 -10.24 1.47 -21.22
CA LYS A 141 -9.47 0.25 -20.90
C LYS A 141 -8.70 0.37 -19.59
N LEU A 142 -8.02 1.49 -19.37
CA LEU A 142 -7.30 1.74 -18.12
C LEU A 142 -8.26 1.77 -16.93
N ALA A 143 -9.43 2.38 -17.08
CA ALA A 143 -10.44 2.41 -16.02
C ALA A 143 -11.01 1.02 -15.71
N GLU A 144 -11.15 0.14 -16.70
CA GLU A 144 -11.54 -1.26 -16.50
C GLU A 144 -10.45 -2.07 -15.79
N GLU A 145 -9.18 -1.91 -16.18
CA GLU A 145 -8.04 -2.57 -15.55
C GLU A 145 -7.89 -2.16 -14.07
N VAL A 146 -8.05 -0.87 -13.77
CA VAL A 146 -8.04 -0.37 -12.39
C VAL A 146 -9.17 -1.01 -11.57
N LYS A 147 -10.41 -1.04 -12.09
CA LYS A 147 -11.53 -1.71 -11.41
C LYS A 147 -11.29 -3.20 -11.21
N ALA A 148 -10.65 -3.88 -12.16
CA ALA A 148 -10.33 -5.29 -12.03
C ALA A 148 -9.28 -5.53 -10.92
N ARG A 149 -8.28 -4.64 -10.83
CA ARG A 149 -7.27 -4.66 -9.78
C ARG A 149 -7.87 -4.38 -8.40
N ASP A 150 -8.75 -3.37 -8.28
CA ASP A 150 -9.43 -3.03 -7.02
C ASP A 150 -10.22 -4.24 -6.49
N LYS A 151 -10.96 -4.93 -7.37
CA LYS A 151 -11.68 -6.16 -7.00
C LYS A 151 -10.75 -7.28 -6.52
N GLN A 152 -9.62 -7.47 -7.18
CA GLN A 152 -8.63 -8.47 -6.75
C GLN A 152 -8.04 -8.12 -5.38
N GLN A 153 -7.79 -6.84 -5.10
CA GLN A 153 -7.34 -6.39 -3.79
C GLN A 153 -8.41 -6.65 -2.72
N GLU A 154 -9.66 -6.26 -2.97
CA GLU A 154 -10.78 -6.51 -2.04
C GLU A 154 -10.94 -8.01 -1.73
N GLU A 155 -10.84 -8.88 -2.75
CA GLU A 155 -10.92 -10.34 -2.56
C GLU A 155 -9.76 -10.88 -1.70
N LEU A 156 -8.53 -10.39 -1.92
CA LEU A 156 -7.37 -10.78 -1.15
C LEU A 156 -7.46 -10.26 0.30
N GLU A 157 -7.91 -9.02 0.50
CA GLU A 157 -8.16 -8.47 1.84
C GLU A 157 -9.17 -9.30 2.61
N GLN A 158 -10.27 -9.71 1.96
CA GLN A 158 -11.26 -10.60 2.57
C GLN A 158 -10.65 -11.96 2.94
N GLN A 159 -9.79 -12.54 2.10
CA GLN A 159 -9.10 -13.79 2.42
C GLN A 159 -8.15 -13.64 3.62
N VAL A 160 -7.38 -12.56 3.67
CA VAL A 160 -6.48 -12.25 4.79
C VAL A 160 -7.27 -12.09 6.08
N ASN A 161 -8.38 -11.35 6.05
CA ASN A 161 -9.22 -11.17 7.24
C ASN A 161 -9.83 -12.50 7.73
N ARG A 162 -10.32 -13.36 6.83
CA ARG A 162 -10.80 -14.70 7.18
C ARG A 162 -9.70 -15.55 7.82
N LEU A 163 -8.48 -15.49 7.30
CA LEU A 163 -7.35 -16.23 7.88
C LEU A 163 -6.95 -15.68 9.25
N ARG A 164 -7.01 -14.36 9.46
CA ARG A 164 -6.78 -13.72 10.77
C ARG A 164 -7.80 -14.18 11.81
N GLU A 165 -9.09 -14.16 11.48
CA GLU A 165 -10.16 -14.62 12.35
C GLU A 165 -10.01 -16.11 12.71
N GLN A 166 -9.67 -16.95 11.73
CA GLN A 166 -9.41 -18.38 11.96
C GLN A 166 -8.21 -18.60 12.87
N LEU A 167 -7.13 -17.83 12.67
CA LEU A 167 -5.92 -17.93 13.46
C LEU A 167 -6.15 -17.48 14.91
N GLU A 168 -6.90 -16.41 15.13
CA GLU A 168 -7.32 -15.96 16.47
C GLU A 168 -8.22 -17.01 17.16
N SER A 169 -9.16 -17.60 16.42
CA SER A 169 -10.01 -18.67 16.94
C SER A 169 -9.22 -19.92 17.33
N ASP A 170 -8.25 -20.33 16.51
CA ASP A 170 -7.41 -21.48 16.81
C ASP A 170 -6.40 -21.18 17.94
N GLN A 171 -5.88 -19.95 18.04
CA GLN A 171 -5.03 -19.52 19.16
C GLN A 171 -5.78 -19.53 20.49
N THR A 172 -6.96 -18.92 20.54
CA THR A 172 -7.80 -18.93 21.76
C THR A 172 -8.23 -20.34 22.16
N ARG A 173 -8.48 -21.22 21.18
CA ARG A 173 -8.72 -22.65 21.45
C ARG A 173 -7.49 -23.33 22.04
N LEU A 174 -6.31 -23.09 21.47
CA LEU A 174 -5.04 -23.64 21.92
C LEU A 174 -4.67 -23.14 23.32
N GLU A 175 -4.90 -21.88 23.64
CA GLU A 175 -4.73 -21.32 24.98
C GLU A 175 -5.63 -22.03 25.99
N ARG A 176 -6.92 -22.23 25.66
CA ARG A 176 -7.85 -22.98 26.53
C ARG A 176 -7.43 -24.44 26.74
N GLU A 177 -6.93 -25.12 25.70
CA GLU A 177 -6.43 -26.49 25.86
C GLU A 177 -5.13 -26.52 26.69
N ARG A 178 -4.25 -25.52 26.54
CA ARG A 178 -3.06 -25.38 27.40
C ARG A 178 -3.45 -25.14 28.86
N GLU A 179 -4.40 -24.24 29.14
CA GLU A 179 -4.90 -24.01 30.50
C GLU A 179 -5.49 -25.29 31.12
N ARG A 180 -6.27 -26.05 30.33
CA ARG A 180 -6.78 -27.37 30.76
C ARG A 180 -5.67 -28.36 31.07
N ALA A 181 -4.64 -28.41 30.24
CA ALA A 181 -3.50 -29.30 30.42
C ALA A 181 -2.59 -28.87 31.59
N GLU A 182 -2.44 -27.56 31.83
CA GLU A 182 -1.62 -27.02 32.92
C GLU A 182 -2.22 -27.25 34.30
N GLY A 183 -3.55 -27.31 34.42
CA GLY A 183 -4.21 -27.76 35.65
C GLY A 183 -3.93 -29.22 36.04
N VAL A 184 -3.32 -30.01 35.14
CA VAL A 184 -3.04 -31.45 35.30
C VAL A 184 -1.57 -31.75 34.99
N ARG A 185 -0.63 -31.06 35.64
CA ARG A 185 0.81 -31.37 35.54
C ARG A 185 1.32 -32.05 36.80
N ILE A 186 1.19 -33.37 36.84
CA ILE A 186 2.14 -34.21 37.59
C ILE A 186 3.04 -34.82 36.51
N ALA A 187 4.37 -34.81 36.70
CA ALA A 187 5.27 -35.36 35.68
C ALA A 187 5.10 -36.90 35.62
N PRO A 188 5.15 -37.54 34.43
CA PRO A 188 4.96 -39.00 34.31
C PRO A 188 5.91 -39.79 35.20
N ALA A 189 7.20 -39.41 35.21
CA ALA A 189 8.21 -40.02 36.07
C ALA A 189 7.91 -39.85 37.57
N SER A 190 7.29 -38.73 37.97
CA SER A 190 6.90 -38.50 39.36
C SER A 190 5.67 -39.32 39.77
N MET A 191 4.79 -39.69 38.83
CA MET A 191 3.66 -40.59 39.11
C MET A 191 4.12 -42.03 39.29
N ASP A 192 4.98 -42.53 38.41
CA ASP A 192 5.54 -43.88 38.54
C ASP A 192 6.33 -44.05 39.85
N GLU A 193 7.04 -42.99 40.25
CA GLU A 193 7.76 -42.98 41.53
C GLU A 193 6.81 -42.89 42.74
N LEU A 194 5.72 -42.12 42.63
CA LEU A 194 4.68 -42.03 43.66
C LEU A 194 3.93 -43.36 43.81
N GLU A 195 3.63 -44.06 42.70
CA GLU A 195 3.06 -45.40 42.67
C GLU A 195 3.98 -46.40 43.39
N ARG A 196 5.27 -46.44 43.03
CA ARG A 196 6.23 -47.33 43.69
C ARG A 196 6.37 -47.03 45.18
N ARG A 197 6.33 -45.76 45.58
CA ARG A 197 6.39 -45.37 47.00
C ARG A 197 5.11 -45.74 47.75
N LEU A 198 3.94 -45.53 47.16
CA LEU A 198 2.66 -45.89 47.77
C LEU A 198 2.50 -47.41 47.89
N GLU A 199 2.84 -48.16 46.84
CA GLU A 199 2.86 -49.63 46.89
C GLU A 199 3.89 -50.13 47.92
N GLY A 200 5.06 -49.50 47.99
CA GLY A 200 6.08 -49.80 49.00
C GLY A 200 5.60 -49.53 50.43
N CYS A 201 4.95 -48.39 50.68
CA CYS A 201 4.36 -48.07 51.99
C CYS A 201 3.22 -49.02 52.36
N ALA A 202 2.34 -49.37 51.41
CA ALA A 202 1.27 -50.33 51.62
C ALA A 202 1.83 -51.72 51.94
N ARG A 203 2.87 -52.18 51.24
CA ARG A 203 3.56 -53.44 51.55
C ARG A 203 4.24 -53.42 52.92
N ARG A 204 4.92 -52.34 53.28
CA ARG A 204 5.54 -52.20 54.61
C ARG A 204 4.51 -52.23 55.74
N LEU A 205 3.37 -51.54 55.59
CA LEU A 205 2.24 -51.67 56.53
C LEU A 205 1.67 -53.10 56.58
N VAL A 206 1.76 -53.83 55.46
CA VAL A 206 1.36 -55.25 55.38
C VAL A 206 2.37 -56.21 56.05
N GLU A 207 3.65 -55.86 56.05
CA GLU A 207 4.71 -56.63 56.70
C GLU A 207 4.81 -56.28 58.20
N GLU A 208 4.73 -54.99 58.55
CA GLU A 208 4.77 -54.49 59.92
C GLU A 208 3.50 -54.83 60.71
N GLY A 209 2.32 -54.85 60.08
CA GLY A 209 1.11 -55.39 60.72
C GLY A 209 1.09 -56.92 60.81
N GLN A 210 2.03 -57.62 60.16
CA GLN A 210 2.32 -59.05 60.40
C GLN A 210 3.39 -59.24 61.49
N LEU A 211 4.16 -58.20 61.80
CA LEU A 211 4.94 -58.09 63.04
C LEU A 211 4.03 -57.74 64.20
N GLY A 212 3.00 -58.57 64.40
CA GLY A 212 2.44 -58.77 65.71
C GLY A 212 3.58 -59.16 66.64
N LEU A 213 3.68 -58.42 67.74
CA LEU A 213 4.55 -58.67 68.88
C LEU A 213 4.78 -60.17 69.12
N PRO A 214 6.01 -60.61 69.43
CA PRO A 214 6.24 -61.98 69.84
C PRO A 214 5.54 -62.20 71.19
N GLY A 215 4.31 -62.74 71.16
CA GLY A 215 3.56 -63.08 72.36
C GLY A 215 2.04 -62.98 72.20
N GLU A 216 1.42 -64.10 71.80
CA GLU A 216 0.17 -64.61 72.38
C GLU A 216 -1.05 -63.66 72.39
N GLY A 217 -1.75 -63.59 71.26
CA GLY A 217 -3.08 -63.00 71.17
C GLY A 217 -3.68 -63.22 69.78
N ASP A 218 -4.94 -63.64 69.72
CA ASP A 218 -5.66 -63.88 68.46
C ASP A 218 -5.53 -62.70 67.49
N PRO A 219 -5.43 -62.95 66.16
CA PRO A 219 -5.33 -61.90 65.17
C PRO A 219 -6.51 -60.93 65.34
N VAL A 220 -6.22 -59.65 65.59
CA VAL A 220 -7.25 -58.63 65.84
C VAL A 220 -8.27 -58.67 64.69
N PRO A 221 -9.53 -59.12 64.96
CA PRO A 221 -10.52 -59.24 63.91
C PRO A 221 -10.86 -57.82 63.42
N GLY A 222 -10.60 -57.56 62.14
CA GLY A 222 -10.79 -56.23 61.54
C GLY A 222 -9.53 -55.66 60.86
N LEU A 223 -8.34 -56.17 61.17
CA LEU A 223 -7.09 -55.68 60.57
C LEU A 223 -6.92 -56.15 59.12
N ALA A 224 -7.41 -57.36 58.82
CA ALA A 224 -7.47 -57.89 57.46
C ALA A 224 -8.47 -57.11 56.59
N THR A 225 -9.66 -56.78 57.12
CA THR A 225 -10.65 -55.97 56.39
C THR A 225 -10.21 -54.52 56.22
N PHE A 226 -9.54 -53.94 57.22
CA PHE A 226 -8.92 -52.61 57.08
C PHE A 226 -7.82 -52.61 56.01
N ARG A 227 -7.01 -53.68 55.91
CA ARG A 227 -6.00 -53.84 54.84
C ARG A 227 -6.63 -53.91 53.46
N GLU A 228 -7.67 -54.71 53.28
CA GLU A 228 -8.37 -54.80 51.99
C GLU A 228 -9.01 -53.45 51.62
N GLN A 229 -9.59 -52.75 52.59
CA GLN A 229 -10.17 -51.42 52.38
C GLN A 229 -9.11 -50.37 52.04
N PHE A 230 -7.95 -50.38 52.72
CA PHE A 230 -6.85 -49.46 52.44
C PHE A 230 -6.21 -49.73 51.08
N ALA A 231 -5.92 -50.99 50.76
CA ALA A 231 -5.39 -51.38 49.46
C ALA A 231 -6.38 -51.05 48.32
N GLY A 232 -7.68 -51.28 48.56
CA GLY A 232 -8.75 -50.88 47.64
C GLY A 232 -8.80 -49.36 47.42
N ALA A 233 -8.74 -48.57 48.49
CA ALA A 233 -8.74 -47.10 48.41
C ALA A 233 -7.51 -46.56 47.67
N VAL A 234 -6.32 -47.12 47.93
CA VAL A 234 -5.09 -46.75 47.21
C VAL A 234 -5.20 -47.12 45.73
N ALA A 235 -5.72 -48.30 45.40
CA ALA A 235 -5.92 -48.73 44.02
C ALA A 235 -6.96 -47.86 43.27
N GLU A 236 -8.02 -47.41 43.95
CA GLU A 236 -9.00 -46.47 43.38
C GLU A 236 -8.38 -45.10 43.12
N VAL A 237 -7.61 -44.56 44.05
CA VAL A 237 -6.90 -43.28 43.90
C VAL A 237 -5.90 -43.36 42.74
N LEU A 238 -5.11 -44.44 42.65
CA LEU A 238 -4.17 -44.65 41.54
C LEU A 238 -4.90 -44.80 40.19
N ARG A 239 -6.03 -45.51 40.16
CA ARG A 239 -6.84 -45.66 38.93
C ARG A 239 -7.48 -44.34 38.51
N ALA A 240 -7.91 -43.50 39.46
CA ALA A 240 -8.44 -42.16 39.20
C ALA A 240 -7.34 -41.21 38.69
N GLU A 241 -6.15 -41.27 39.27
CA GLU A 241 -4.98 -40.49 38.83
C GLU A 241 -4.47 -40.95 37.45
N ARG A 242 -4.38 -42.25 37.19
CA ARG A 242 -4.04 -42.77 35.84
C ARG A 242 -5.04 -42.32 34.77
N LYS A 243 -6.34 -42.25 35.09
CA LYS A 243 -7.35 -41.70 34.17
C LYS A 243 -7.15 -40.20 33.91
N ARG A 244 -6.79 -39.42 34.94
CA ARG A 244 -6.45 -37.98 34.78
C ARG A 244 -5.19 -37.79 33.93
N PHE A 245 -4.20 -38.66 34.08
CA PHE A 245 -3.00 -38.68 33.25
C PHE A 245 -3.26 -39.08 31.80
N GLY A 246 -4.10 -40.09 31.55
CA GLY A 246 -4.51 -40.45 30.19
C GLY A 246 -5.18 -39.29 29.47
N ALA A 247 -6.05 -38.53 30.17
CA ALA A 247 -6.63 -37.30 29.64
C ALA A 247 -5.59 -36.17 29.40
N SER A 248 -4.49 -36.16 30.17
CA SER A 248 -3.35 -35.25 29.94
C SER A 248 -2.58 -35.58 28.66
N ALA A 249 -2.38 -36.86 28.34
CA ALA A 249 -1.73 -37.27 27.09
C ALA A 249 -2.61 -36.95 25.86
N GLU A 250 -3.92 -37.21 25.93
CA GLU A 250 -4.87 -36.84 24.87
C GLU A 250 -4.92 -35.31 24.63
N SER A 251 -4.85 -34.51 25.71
CA SER A 251 -4.78 -33.05 25.58
C SER A 251 -3.45 -32.56 25.01
N GLN A 252 -2.33 -33.22 25.29
CA GLN A 252 -1.03 -32.90 24.67
C GLN A 252 -1.04 -33.15 23.17
N GLU A 253 -1.59 -34.28 22.70
CA GLU A 253 -1.74 -34.55 21.27
C GLU A 253 -2.67 -33.53 20.58
N ALA A 254 -3.75 -33.12 21.25
CA ALA A 254 -4.63 -32.07 20.76
C ALA A 254 -3.94 -30.70 20.66
N ILE A 255 -3.10 -30.34 21.65
CA ILE A 255 -2.29 -29.12 21.63
C ILE A 255 -1.29 -29.16 20.47
N GLU A 256 -0.56 -30.26 20.27
CA GLU A 256 0.39 -30.38 19.15
C GLU A 256 -0.29 -30.23 17.79
N LEU A 257 -1.49 -30.81 17.62
CA LEU A 257 -2.25 -30.70 16.39
C LEU A 257 -2.71 -29.25 16.14
N LEU A 258 -3.17 -28.56 17.18
CA LEU A 258 -3.52 -27.14 17.11
C LEU A 258 -2.31 -26.27 16.80
N GLU A 259 -1.14 -26.54 17.40
CA GLU A 259 0.11 -25.82 17.13
C GLU A 259 0.54 -25.96 15.67
N ARG A 260 0.48 -27.18 15.11
CA ARG A 260 0.75 -27.44 13.69
C ARG A 260 -0.22 -26.69 12.78
N ARG A 261 -1.51 -26.63 13.16
CA ARG A 261 -2.54 -25.92 12.40
C ARG A 261 -2.32 -24.41 12.44
N VAL A 262 -2.05 -23.84 13.62
CA VAL A 262 -1.71 -22.41 13.77
C VAL A 262 -0.49 -22.06 12.92
N ALA A 263 0.58 -22.86 12.98
CA ALA A 263 1.77 -22.63 12.16
C ALA A 263 1.47 -22.68 10.65
N LYS A 264 0.58 -23.56 10.20
CA LYS A 264 0.15 -23.63 8.80
C LYS A 264 -0.67 -22.40 8.38
N LEU A 265 -1.60 -21.95 9.22
CA LEU A 265 -2.40 -20.74 8.96
C LEU A 265 -1.52 -19.48 8.97
N SER A 266 -0.56 -19.36 9.90
CA SER A 266 0.39 -18.25 9.92
C SER A 266 1.19 -18.15 8.63
N ARG A 267 1.67 -19.29 8.08
CA ARG A 267 2.39 -19.30 6.80
C ARG A 267 1.50 -18.87 5.63
N ALA A 268 0.27 -19.40 5.56
CA ALA A 268 -0.67 -19.03 4.51
C ALA A 268 -1.05 -17.54 4.56
N LEU A 269 -1.22 -17.00 5.77
CA LEU A 269 -1.46 -15.58 6.01
C LEU A 269 -0.27 -14.73 5.57
N GLN A 270 0.96 -15.12 5.93
CA GLN A 270 2.18 -14.42 5.52
C GLN A 270 2.34 -14.40 3.98
N GLU A 271 2.01 -15.51 3.30
CA GLU A 271 2.03 -15.59 1.84
C GLU A 271 1.01 -14.62 1.21
N LYS A 272 -0.22 -14.60 1.74
CA LYS A 272 -1.29 -13.72 1.24
C LYS A 272 -1.06 -12.23 1.54
N GLU A 273 -0.48 -11.91 2.70
CA GLU A 273 -0.01 -10.56 3.00
C GLU A 273 1.14 -10.15 2.08
N GLY A 274 2.00 -11.10 1.69
CA GLY A 274 3.00 -10.91 0.65
C GLY A 274 2.37 -10.56 -0.70
N ASP A 275 1.41 -11.34 -1.17
CA ASP A 275 0.66 -11.09 -2.41
C ASP A 275 0.01 -9.68 -2.40
N LEU A 276 -0.63 -9.32 -1.30
CA LEU A 276 -1.29 -8.02 -1.13
C LEU A 276 -0.29 -6.86 -1.08
N ASN A 277 0.86 -7.05 -0.44
CA ASN A 277 1.94 -6.05 -0.41
C ASN A 277 2.58 -5.85 -1.79
N VAL A 278 2.61 -6.86 -2.65
CA VAL A 278 3.07 -6.70 -4.04
C VAL A 278 2.08 -5.84 -4.82
N LEU A 279 0.77 -6.10 -4.67
CA LEU A 279 -0.28 -5.32 -5.35
C LEU A 279 -0.36 -3.87 -4.85
N THR A 280 -0.19 -3.62 -3.56
CA THR A 280 -0.23 -2.27 -2.97
C THR A 280 1.11 -1.54 -3.06
N GLY A 281 2.24 -2.26 -3.02
CA GLY A 281 3.58 -1.68 -3.20
C GLY A 281 3.79 -1.09 -4.60
N ASP A 282 3.12 -1.65 -5.60
CA ASP A 282 3.04 -1.06 -6.94
C ASP A 282 2.21 0.24 -6.98
N GLU A 283 1.26 0.44 -6.05
CA GLU A 283 0.45 1.67 -5.94
C GLU A 283 1.20 2.82 -5.24
N LEU A 284 2.04 2.50 -4.25
CA LEU A 284 2.95 3.49 -3.66
C LEU A 284 4.02 3.97 -4.66
N ARG A 285 4.33 3.17 -5.68
CA ARG A 285 5.12 3.61 -6.86
C ARG A 285 4.30 4.30 -7.94
N ALA A 286 2.97 4.17 -7.94
CA ALA A 286 2.09 4.85 -8.89
C ALA A 286 1.73 6.28 -8.46
N GLY A 287 1.85 6.60 -7.17
CA GLY A 287 1.68 7.95 -6.61
C GLY A 287 2.89 8.88 -6.79
N GLU A 288 4.10 8.31 -6.91
CA GLU A 288 5.23 8.99 -7.54
C GLU A 288 4.98 8.97 -9.04
N SER A 289 4.39 10.05 -9.54
CA SER A 289 4.25 10.41 -10.95
C SER A 289 4.87 9.37 -11.89
N TYR A 290 4.04 8.68 -12.68
CA TYR A 290 4.50 7.83 -13.78
C TYR A 290 5.47 8.57 -14.73
N TYR A 291 5.62 9.90 -14.65
CA TYR A 291 6.63 10.67 -15.36
C TYR A 291 7.89 11.04 -14.54
N GLU A 292 7.87 10.96 -13.20
CA GLU A 292 9.09 10.99 -12.37
C GLU A 292 9.69 9.58 -12.18
N GLY A 293 8.86 8.53 -12.12
CA GLY A 293 9.27 7.15 -11.89
C GLY A 293 9.58 6.31 -13.15
N SER A 294 8.97 6.59 -14.32
CA SER A 294 9.22 5.80 -15.54
C SER A 294 10.60 6.02 -16.17
N GLY A 295 11.34 7.04 -15.71
CA GLY A 295 12.74 7.20 -16.06
C GLY A 295 13.65 6.13 -15.45
N GLY A 296 13.22 5.45 -14.36
CA GLY A 296 14.05 4.42 -13.71
C GLY A 296 15.47 4.88 -13.36
N LEU A 297 15.67 6.20 -13.25
CA LEU A 297 16.90 6.91 -13.01
C LEU A 297 16.91 7.48 -11.58
N SER A 298 16.42 6.70 -10.61
CA SER A 298 16.73 6.98 -9.21
C SER A 298 18.15 6.51 -8.95
N ALA A 299 18.99 7.36 -8.35
CA ALA A 299 20.36 7.02 -7.96
C ALA A 299 20.43 5.79 -7.03
N GLU A 300 19.31 5.41 -6.40
CA GLU A 300 19.17 4.27 -5.51
C GLU A 300 18.76 2.97 -6.25
N ALA A 301 18.42 3.05 -7.54
CA ALA A 301 18.02 1.89 -8.31
C ALA A 301 19.21 0.95 -8.58
N LYS A 302 19.04 -0.36 -8.32
CA LYS A 302 20.05 -1.42 -8.52
C LYS A 302 20.67 -1.50 -9.93
N ARG A 303 20.12 -0.79 -10.92
CA ARG A 303 20.58 -0.73 -12.31
C ARG A 303 20.68 0.71 -12.85
N PHE A 304 20.76 1.71 -11.96
CA PHE A 304 20.80 3.12 -12.33
C PHE A 304 21.88 3.41 -13.37
N ASP A 305 23.13 3.06 -13.07
CA ASP A 305 24.27 3.32 -13.92
C ASP A 305 24.16 2.62 -15.30
N TRP A 306 23.65 1.39 -15.33
CA TRP A 306 23.43 0.66 -16.58
C TRP A 306 22.35 1.33 -17.44
N LYS A 307 21.26 1.79 -16.83
CA LYS A 307 20.19 2.51 -17.52
C LYS A 307 20.64 3.90 -17.99
N ALA A 308 21.39 4.62 -17.15
CA ALA A 308 21.97 5.92 -17.48
C ALA A 308 22.91 5.81 -18.68
N HIS A 309 23.75 4.78 -18.71
CA HIS A 309 24.63 4.50 -19.84
C HIS A 309 23.85 4.11 -21.11
N LEU A 310 22.78 3.32 -21.00
CA LEU A 310 21.94 2.95 -22.15
C LEU A 310 21.25 4.18 -22.74
N LEU A 311 20.67 5.04 -21.90
CA LEU A 311 20.02 6.28 -22.31
C LEU A 311 21.01 7.24 -22.96
N ARG A 312 22.22 7.38 -22.41
CA ARG A 312 23.29 8.17 -23.01
C ARG A 312 23.67 7.67 -24.41
N ARG A 313 23.73 6.34 -24.60
CA ARG A 313 24.01 5.77 -25.92
C ARG A 313 22.88 6.05 -26.92
N MET A 314 21.63 5.92 -26.48
CA MET A 314 20.47 6.25 -27.31
C MET A 314 20.46 7.74 -27.69
N THR A 315 20.76 8.64 -26.76
CA THR A 315 20.80 10.08 -27.06
C THR A 315 21.94 10.46 -28.00
N LEU A 316 23.11 9.82 -27.88
CA LEU A 316 24.20 9.99 -28.85
C LEU A 316 23.80 9.49 -30.24
N GLN A 317 23.17 8.32 -30.34
CA GLN A 317 22.69 7.77 -31.60
C GLN A 317 21.61 8.69 -32.25
N THR A 318 20.70 9.24 -31.44
CA THR A 318 19.71 10.21 -31.93
C THR A 318 20.38 11.51 -32.40
N ARG A 319 21.43 12.00 -31.72
CA ARG A 319 22.20 13.17 -32.17
C ARG A 319 22.90 12.92 -33.50
N GLU A 320 23.50 11.75 -33.70
CA GLU A 320 24.11 11.36 -34.97
C GLU A 320 23.07 11.30 -36.10
N LEU A 321 21.89 10.72 -35.84
CA LEU A 321 20.78 10.67 -36.81
C LEU A 321 20.23 12.06 -37.17
N LEU A 322 20.30 13.02 -36.25
CA LEU A 322 19.90 14.40 -36.47
C LEU A 322 21.03 15.27 -37.08
N GLY A 323 22.19 14.68 -37.40
CA GLY A 323 23.31 15.37 -38.05
C GLY A 323 24.14 16.25 -37.12
N HIS A 324 24.03 16.07 -35.80
CA HIS A 324 24.90 16.77 -34.85
C HIS A 324 26.25 16.04 -34.72
N GLU A 325 27.34 16.81 -34.66
CA GLU A 325 28.67 16.25 -34.39
C GLU A 325 28.70 15.61 -32.99
N VAL A 326 29.17 14.36 -32.95
CA VAL A 326 29.48 13.59 -31.74
C VAL A 326 30.98 13.36 -31.73
N THR A 327 31.62 13.70 -30.63
CA THR A 327 33.09 13.62 -30.50
C THR A 327 33.54 12.18 -30.23
N ASP A 328 34.74 11.80 -30.67
CA ASP A 328 35.27 10.44 -30.43
C ASP A 328 35.44 10.14 -28.93
N ALA A 329 35.68 11.17 -28.11
CA ALA A 329 35.69 11.05 -26.65
C ALA A 329 34.32 10.65 -26.06
N GLU A 330 33.20 11.04 -26.69
CA GLU A 330 31.85 10.62 -26.30
C GLU A 330 31.52 9.19 -26.77
N ARG A 331 32.22 8.69 -27.80
CA ARG A 331 32.06 7.32 -28.34
C ARG A 331 32.88 6.28 -27.57
N GLU A 332 34.05 6.65 -27.07
CA GLU A 332 35.01 5.72 -26.48
C GLU A 332 34.83 5.44 -24.98
N GLU A 333 33.77 5.96 -24.34
CA GLU A 333 33.52 5.60 -22.94
C GLU A 333 33.30 4.08 -22.77
N PRO A 334 34.10 3.41 -21.93
CA PRO A 334 34.08 1.96 -21.83
C PRO A 334 32.77 1.48 -21.21
N PHE A 335 32.15 0.49 -21.85
CA PHE A 335 30.92 -0.12 -21.38
C PHE A 335 31.17 -0.81 -20.03
N PRO A 336 30.58 -0.33 -18.92
CA PRO A 336 30.75 -0.98 -17.63
C PRO A 336 30.15 -2.39 -17.72
N ARG A 337 30.93 -3.40 -17.30
CA ARG A 337 30.47 -4.79 -17.36
C ARG A 337 29.36 -4.97 -16.33
N ARG A 338 28.41 -5.86 -16.61
CA ARG A 338 27.31 -6.19 -15.66
C ARG A 338 27.81 -6.57 -14.26
N SER A 339 29.05 -7.07 -14.14
CA SER A 339 29.73 -7.42 -12.89
C SER A 339 30.09 -6.22 -12.01
N ASP A 340 30.22 -5.03 -12.61
CA ASP A 340 30.78 -3.85 -11.94
C ASP A 340 29.70 -3.16 -11.08
N PHE A 341 28.42 -3.51 -11.28
CA PHE A 341 27.27 -3.00 -10.58
C PHE A 341 26.93 -3.84 -9.34
N ARG A 342 27.84 -3.85 -8.37
CA ARG A 342 27.52 -4.34 -7.02
C ARG A 342 26.77 -3.22 -6.28
N PRO A 343 25.58 -3.48 -5.70
CA PRO A 343 24.89 -2.46 -4.92
C PRO A 343 25.82 -2.00 -3.78
N LYS A 344 26.10 -0.69 -3.71
CA LYS A 344 26.81 -0.10 -2.58
C LYS A 344 25.99 -0.44 -1.33
N GLN A 345 26.45 -1.40 -0.53
CA GLN A 345 25.88 -1.60 0.79
C GLN A 345 26.15 -0.30 1.54
N GLY A 346 25.08 0.44 1.82
CA GLY A 346 25.19 1.68 2.58
C GLY A 346 25.86 1.38 3.92
N ASP A 347 27.00 2.03 4.16
CA ASP A 347 27.64 2.06 5.46
C ASP A 347 26.65 2.69 6.45
N GLY A 348 25.88 1.82 7.13
CA GLY A 348 24.98 2.18 8.21
C GLY A 348 25.79 2.70 9.39
N LYS A 349 26.19 3.98 9.33
CA LYS A 349 26.63 4.74 10.50
C LYS A 349 25.46 4.79 11.48
N LYS A 350 25.48 3.90 12.46
CA LYS A 350 24.66 3.98 13.67
C LYS A 350 25.04 5.27 14.41
N SER A 351 24.35 6.37 14.16
CA SER A 351 24.34 7.51 15.07
C SER A 351 23.48 7.14 16.26
N LYS A 352 24.12 6.80 17.39
CA LYS A 352 23.44 6.85 18.69
C LYS A 352 23.22 8.32 19.05
N ALA A 353 21.97 8.70 19.26
CA ALA A 353 21.57 9.84 20.06
C ALA A 353 20.74 9.29 21.23
#